data_AF-A0A261R7V0-F1
#
_entry.id   AF-A0A261R7V0-F1
#
_cell.length_a   1.000
_cell.length_b   1.000
_cell.length_c   1.000
_cell.angle_alpha   90.00
_cell.angle_beta   90.00
_cell.angle_gamma   90.00
#
_symmetry.space_group_name_H-M   'P 1'
#
loop_
_entity.id
_entity.type
_entity.pdbx_description
1 polymer ?
#
loop_
_entity_poly.entity_id
_entity_poly.type
_entity_poly.pdbx_seq_one_letter_code
_entity_poly.pdbx_strand_id
1 'polypeptide(L)'
;MPCRAVPASDGIARRSAISEIPHSRAPRRDVWSLAEGDFRMPFHPPFKQRYERGDLVYGLARQRSRYAYDYPQFRDAQDFVAETGEPNFSRIDQYAAIAAERREQQYFNKAAPANQADFLASIGRHPKYRKALSAKQATVQAVARKCKAGLAWAAGAGMTVHFVLDQLDMVQVVSKAHPRDREAKSYTGCELRWVYRNRHDPAVRQAIQFWRAGAPILPPWEGEGARLWAAYHPAHEHADTPARFFPSLFACWSR
;
A
#
# COMPACT_ATOMS: atom_id res chain seq x y z
N MET A 1 67.09 -23.82 -19.51
CA MET A 1 66.85 -22.69 -20.44
C MET A 1 66.60 -21.46 -19.59
N PRO A 2 67.32 -20.34 -19.81
CA PRO A 2 67.54 -19.31 -18.80
C PRO A 2 66.60 -18.11 -18.94
N CYS A 3 66.49 -17.38 -17.82
CA CYS A 3 65.94 -16.04 -17.70
C CYS A 3 66.51 -15.07 -18.75
N ARG A 4 65.65 -14.23 -19.32
CA ARG A 4 66.04 -12.94 -19.89
C ARG A 4 65.15 -11.84 -19.32
N ALA A 5 65.81 -10.91 -18.65
CA ALA A 5 65.30 -9.61 -18.26
C ALA A 5 65.77 -8.55 -19.29
N VAL A 6 65.30 -7.31 -19.05
CA VAL A 6 65.82 -5.99 -19.51
C VAL A 6 65.10 -5.43 -20.78
N PRO A 7 64.90 -4.09 -20.95
CA PRO A 7 65.02 -2.94 -20.02
C PRO A 7 63.78 -2.02 -19.91
N ALA A 8 63.84 -1.15 -18.90
CA ALA A 8 63.10 0.10 -18.77
C ALA A 8 63.52 1.15 -19.82
N SER A 9 62.60 2.04 -20.20
CA SER A 9 62.92 3.32 -20.82
C SER A 9 61.92 4.40 -20.39
N ASP A 10 62.48 5.59 -20.23
CA ASP A 10 61.99 6.73 -19.48
C ASP A 10 60.85 7.52 -20.14
N GLY A 11 59.95 7.99 -19.26
CA GLY A 11 59.70 9.41 -19.05
C GLY A 11 59.57 10.34 -20.25
N ILE A 12 58.33 10.62 -20.66
CA ILE A 12 57.95 11.94 -21.19
C ILE A 12 56.63 12.38 -20.55
N ALA A 13 56.74 13.36 -19.65
CA ALA A 13 55.63 14.13 -19.13
C ALA A 13 55.00 14.97 -20.24
N ARG A 14 53.68 14.86 -20.45
CA ARG A 14 52.87 15.89 -21.11
C ARG A 14 51.43 15.89 -20.59
N ARG A 15 51.18 16.91 -19.77
CA ARG A 15 49.99 17.78 -19.74
C ARG A 15 48.63 17.12 -19.56
N SER A 16 48.13 17.31 -18.34
CA SER A 16 46.74 17.42 -17.93
C SER A 16 45.80 17.89 -19.04
N ALA A 17 44.97 16.96 -19.51
CA ALA A 17 43.69 17.27 -20.13
C ALA A 17 42.64 16.54 -19.28
N ILE A 18 42.07 17.26 -18.32
CA ILE A 18 40.86 16.87 -17.62
C ILE A 18 39.77 16.88 -18.70
N SER A 19 39.45 15.72 -19.27
CA SER A 19 38.26 15.59 -20.10
C SER A 19 37.07 15.60 -19.15
N GLU A 20 36.38 16.73 -19.10
CA GLU A 20 35.09 16.87 -18.46
C GLU A 20 34.15 15.81 -19.02
N ILE A 21 33.83 14.81 -18.19
CA ILE A 21 32.75 13.88 -18.43
C ILE A 21 31.47 14.73 -18.41
N PRO A 22 30.72 14.86 -19.52
CA PRO A 22 29.42 15.49 -19.45
C PRO A 22 28.57 14.61 -18.54
N HIS A 23 28.25 15.13 -17.36
CA HIS A 23 27.23 14.56 -16.50
C HIS A 23 25.93 14.61 -17.29
N SER A 24 25.61 13.48 -17.92
CA SER A 24 24.28 13.14 -18.37
C SER A 24 23.37 13.22 -17.14
N ARG A 25 22.86 14.42 -16.86
CA ARG A 25 21.72 14.62 -15.99
C ARG A 25 20.59 13.85 -16.63
N ALA A 26 20.30 12.68 -16.07
CA ALA A 26 19.02 12.02 -16.28
C ALA A 26 17.92 13.10 -16.17
N PRO A 27 16.95 13.14 -17.09
CA PRO A 27 15.90 14.14 -17.02
C PRO A 27 15.24 14.02 -15.65
N ARG A 28 15.28 15.11 -14.89
CA ARG A 28 14.40 15.28 -13.73
C ARG A 28 13.00 15.05 -14.26
N ARG A 29 12.40 13.94 -13.85
CA ARG A 29 10.96 13.73 -14.00
C ARG A 29 10.27 14.72 -13.07
N ASP A 30 10.17 15.96 -13.53
CA ASP A 30 9.14 16.89 -13.09
C ASP A 30 7.81 16.36 -13.66
N VAL A 31 7.34 15.26 -13.07
CA VAL A 31 6.03 14.68 -13.35
C VAL A 31 5.09 15.27 -12.31
N TRP A 32 4.61 16.49 -12.55
CA TRP A 32 3.33 16.99 -12.02
C TRP A 32 2.76 18.03 -12.99
N SER A 33 2.61 17.63 -14.26
CA SER A 33 1.61 18.23 -15.15
C SER A 33 0.43 17.28 -15.14
N LEU A 34 -0.48 17.50 -14.18
CA LEU A 34 -1.73 16.75 -14.06
C LEU A 34 -2.67 17.26 -15.16
N ALA A 35 -2.79 16.48 -16.24
CA ALA A 35 -3.81 16.70 -17.24
C ALA A 35 -5.20 16.58 -16.59
N GLU A 36 -6.09 17.49 -16.96
CA GLU A 36 -7.50 17.51 -16.56
C GLU A 36 -8.17 16.18 -16.98
N GLY A 37 -8.40 15.32 -15.97
CA GLY A 37 -8.98 13.99 -16.13
C GLY A 37 -8.94 13.09 -14.88
N ASP A 38 -8.50 13.59 -13.71
CA ASP A 38 -8.38 12.79 -12.48
C ASP A 38 -9.70 12.74 -11.68
N PHE A 39 -10.73 12.09 -12.23
CA PHE A 39 -11.94 11.78 -11.45
C PHE A 39 -11.69 10.59 -10.51
N ARG A 40 -11.04 10.85 -9.36
CA ARG A 40 -10.93 9.89 -8.26
C ARG A 40 -12.25 9.83 -7.50
N MET A 41 -13.09 8.83 -7.80
CA MET A 41 -14.40 8.69 -7.18
C MET A 41 -14.58 7.32 -6.48
N PRO A 42 -14.05 7.16 -5.27
CA PRO A 42 -14.37 6.04 -4.41
C PRO A 42 -14.93 6.53 -3.06
N PHE A 43 -15.53 5.59 -2.34
CA PHE A 43 -16.80 5.73 -1.61
C PHE A 43 -18.02 6.01 -2.50
N HIS A 44 -17.96 6.94 -3.45
CA HIS A 44 -19.14 7.39 -4.21
C HIS A 44 -18.99 7.18 -5.73
N PRO A 45 -20.11 7.02 -6.47
CA PRO A 45 -20.06 6.90 -7.93
C PRO A 45 -19.45 8.14 -8.61
N PRO A 46 -18.87 8.01 -9.82
CA PRO A 46 -18.74 6.79 -10.61
C PRO A 46 -17.71 5.82 -10.02
N PHE A 47 -18.13 4.59 -9.82
CA PHE A 47 -17.27 3.53 -9.31
C PHE A 47 -16.33 3.01 -10.39
N LYS A 48 -15.13 2.61 -9.97
CA LYS A 48 -14.23 1.79 -10.79
C LYS A 48 -14.90 0.45 -11.07
N GLN A 49 -15.02 0.09 -12.34
CA GLN A 49 -15.78 -1.10 -12.77
C GLN A 49 -14.95 -2.38 -12.79
N ARG A 50 -13.63 -2.29 -12.76
CA ARG A 50 -12.69 -3.42 -12.77
C ARG A 50 -11.48 -3.16 -11.90
N TYR A 51 -10.88 -4.21 -11.38
CA TYR A 51 -9.54 -4.18 -10.82
C TYR A 51 -8.53 -3.79 -11.91
N GLU A 52 -7.51 -3.01 -11.55
CA GLU A 52 -6.36 -2.74 -12.41
C GLU A 52 -5.06 -3.11 -11.70
N ARG A 53 -4.05 -3.51 -12.49
CA ARG A 53 -2.74 -3.89 -11.96
C ARG A 53 -2.17 -2.76 -11.10
N GLY A 54 -1.82 -3.09 -9.85
CA GLY A 54 -1.34 -2.13 -8.87
C GLY A 54 -2.40 -1.74 -7.83
N ASP A 55 -3.67 -2.07 -8.03
CA ASP A 55 -4.68 -1.94 -6.99
C ASP A 55 -4.48 -2.99 -5.89
N LEU A 56 -5.02 -2.71 -4.70
CA LEU A 56 -5.05 -3.64 -3.56
C LEU A 56 -6.46 -4.16 -3.29
N VAL A 57 -6.54 -5.40 -2.79
CA VAL A 57 -7.78 -6.09 -2.43
C VAL A 57 -7.74 -6.45 -0.95
N TYR A 58 -8.70 -5.90 -0.21
CA TYR A 58 -8.93 -6.11 1.22
C TYR A 58 -10.24 -6.85 1.44
N GLY A 59 -10.47 -7.35 2.65
CA GLY A 59 -11.64 -8.15 3.01
C GLY A 59 -11.27 -9.46 3.68
N LEU A 60 -12.22 -10.38 3.87
CA LEU A 60 -11.92 -11.70 4.42
C LEU A 60 -11.09 -12.53 3.43
N ALA A 61 -10.05 -13.22 3.90
CA ALA A 61 -9.08 -13.93 3.06
C ALA A 61 -9.73 -14.88 2.04
N ARG A 62 -10.69 -15.69 2.47
CA ARG A 62 -11.43 -16.61 1.58
C ARG A 62 -12.26 -15.85 0.54
N GLN A 63 -12.93 -14.77 0.93
CA GLN A 63 -13.83 -14.02 0.03
C GLN A 63 -13.06 -13.22 -1.01
N ARG A 64 -12.03 -12.47 -0.60
CA ARG A 64 -11.20 -11.73 -1.56
C ARG A 64 -10.45 -12.65 -2.53
N SER A 65 -10.10 -13.86 -2.12
CA SER A 65 -9.47 -14.84 -3.04
C SER A 65 -10.46 -15.35 -4.07
N ARG A 66 -11.72 -15.63 -3.66
CA ARG A 66 -12.79 -16.02 -4.58
C ARG A 66 -13.11 -14.95 -5.61
N TYR A 67 -13.00 -13.68 -5.23
CA TYR A 67 -13.30 -12.57 -6.14
C TYR A 67 -12.54 -12.64 -7.46
N ALA A 68 -11.26 -13.03 -7.43
CA ALA A 68 -10.44 -13.14 -8.63
C ALA A 68 -10.86 -14.28 -9.59
N TYR A 69 -11.68 -15.22 -9.12
CA TYR A 69 -12.16 -16.36 -9.90
C TYR A 69 -13.66 -16.22 -10.27
N ASP A 70 -14.47 -15.79 -9.30
CA ASP A 70 -15.93 -15.81 -9.40
C ASP A 70 -16.47 -14.57 -10.13
N TYR A 71 -15.74 -13.45 -10.13
CA TYR A 71 -16.22 -12.17 -10.67
C TYR A 71 -15.30 -11.65 -11.79
N PRO A 72 -15.82 -11.43 -13.02
CA PRO A 72 -15.03 -10.94 -14.15
C PRO A 72 -14.30 -9.62 -13.88
N GLN A 73 -14.86 -8.76 -13.04
CA GLN A 73 -14.29 -7.46 -12.65
C GLN A 73 -12.94 -7.59 -11.93
N PHE A 74 -12.64 -8.77 -11.37
CA PHE A 74 -11.43 -9.04 -10.58
C PHE A 74 -10.52 -10.10 -11.20
N ARG A 75 -10.77 -10.50 -12.45
CA ARG A 75 -9.97 -11.55 -13.12
C ARG A 75 -8.47 -11.27 -13.06
N ASP A 76 -8.10 -10.00 -13.18
CA ASP A 76 -6.71 -9.54 -13.18
C ASP A 76 -6.13 -9.37 -11.76
N ALA A 77 -6.87 -9.69 -10.70
CA ALA A 77 -6.43 -9.60 -9.31
C ALA A 77 -5.78 -10.90 -8.78
N GLN A 78 -5.59 -11.90 -9.65
CA GLN A 78 -4.94 -13.17 -9.32
C GLN A 78 -3.48 -12.95 -8.89
N ASP A 79 -2.91 -13.88 -8.13
CA ASP A 79 -1.54 -13.79 -7.63
C ASP A 79 -0.47 -13.84 -8.73
N PHE A 80 -0.86 -14.30 -9.90
CA PHE A 80 -0.04 -14.36 -11.09
C PHE A 80 -0.85 -13.85 -12.26
N VAL A 81 -0.20 -13.13 -13.16
CA VAL A 81 -0.76 -12.74 -14.45
C VAL A 81 -0.89 -14.01 -15.29
N ALA A 82 -2.09 -14.33 -15.78
CA ALA A 82 -2.34 -15.58 -16.48
C ALA A 82 -1.51 -15.69 -17.78
N GLU A 83 -1.29 -14.57 -18.47
CA GLU A 83 -0.61 -14.50 -19.76
C GLU A 83 0.91 -14.64 -19.64
N THR A 84 1.50 -14.03 -18.61
CA THR A 84 2.97 -13.95 -18.46
C THR A 84 3.50 -14.84 -17.34
N GLY A 85 2.64 -15.32 -16.44
CA GLY A 85 3.03 -16.00 -15.20
C GLY A 85 3.72 -15.07 -14.20
N GLU A 86 3.80 -13.76 -14.46
CA GLU A 86 4.44 -12.81 -13.56
C GLU A 86 3.65 -12.68 -12.25
N PRO A 87 4.30 -12.59 -11.09
CA PRO A 87 3.61 -12.31 -9.84
C PRO A 87 2.83 -10.99 -9.91
N ASN A 88 1.55 -11.06 -9.54
CA ASN A 88 0.67 -9.92 -9.39
C ASN A 88 0.25 -9.81 -7.93
N PHE A 89 0.71 -8.73 -7.30
CA PHE A 89 0.57 -8.54 -5.87
C PHE A 89 -0.61 -7.63 -5.58
N SER A 90 -1.78 -8.23 -5.46
CA SER A 90 -3.02 -7.53 -5.22
C SER A 90 -3.40 -7.46 -3.74
N ARG A 91 -2.68 -8.10 -2.81
CA ARG A 91 -3.10 -8.23 -1.40
C ARG A 91 -2.00 -7.80 -0.44
N ILE A 92 -2.39 -7.13 0.65
CA ILE A 92 -1.43 -6.64 1.66
C ILE A 92 -0.62 -7.75 2.35
N ASP A 93 -1.13 -8.98 2.38
CA ASP A 93 -0.43 -10.12 2.98
C ASP A 93 0.86 -10.46 2.24
N GLN A 94 0.94 -10.15 0.94
CA GLN A 94 2.10 -10.41 0.10
C GLN A 94 3.25 -9.43 0.37
N TYR A 95 2.98 -8.33 1.06
CA TYR A 95 3.98 -7.35 1.46
C TYR A 95 4.57 -7.71 2.84
N ALA A 96 5.90 -7.73 2.94
CA ALA A 96 6.61 -8.12 4.15
C ALA A 96 7.12 -6.91 4.94
N ALA A 97 6.36 -6.48 5.95
CA ALA A 97 6.78 -5.37 6.83
C ALA A 97 7.44 -5.86 8.12
N ILE A 98 7.18 -7.11 8.52
CA ILE A 98 7.65 -7.68 9.78
C ILE A 98 8.93 -8.48 9.52
N ALA A 99 9.87 -8.51 10.48
CA ALA A 99 11.17 -9.17 10.27
C ALA A 99 11.05 -10.68 9.99
N ALA A 100 10.10 -11.37 10.64
CA ALA A 100 9.80 -12.76 10.34
C ALA A 100 9.32 -12.97 8.89
N GLU A 101 8.41 -12.11 8.41
CA GLU A 101 7.89 -12.18 7.02
C GLU A 101 9.01 -11.98 5.99
N ARG A 102 9.92 -11.02 6.24
CA ARG A 102 11.07 -10.80 5.34
C ARG A 102 12.02 -11.99 5.31
N ARG A 103 12.31 -12.57 6.49
CA ARG A 103 13.15 -13.78 6.57
C ARG A 103 12.49 -14.96 5.87
N GLU A 104 11.18 -15.12 6.01
CA GLU A 104 10.43 -16.15 5.31
C GLU A 104 10.48 -15.95 3.79
N GLN A 105 10.28 -14.72 3.30
CA GLN A 105 10.41 -14.42 1.87
C GLN A 105 11.80 -14.77 1.33
N GLN A 106 12.85 -14.41 2.07
CA GLN A 106 14.24 -14.75 1.71
C GLN A 106 14.50 -16.25 1.73
N TYR A 107 14.09 -16.93 2.80
CA TYR A 107 14.36 -18.37 3.00
C TYR A 107 13.66 -19.24 1.95
N PHE A 108 12.42 -18.89 1.60
CA PHE A 108 11.63 -19.62 0.60
C PHE A 108 11.74 -19.03 -0.81
N ASN A 109 12.65 -18.08 -1.04
CA ASN A 109 12.80 -17.36 -2.31
C ASN A 109 11.47 -16.85 -2.90
N LYS A 110 10.58 -16.34 -2.04
CA LYS A 110 9.28 -15.80 -2.46
C LYS A 110 9.52 -14.45 -3.12
N ALA A 111 8.96 -14.28 -4.32
CA ALA A 111 9.00 -13.00 -5.02
C ALA A 111 8.35 -11.90 -4.14
N ALA A 112 9.04 -10.77 -4.04
CA ALA A 112 8.51 -9.60 -3.35
C ALA A 112 7.73 -8.70 -4.33
N PRO A 113 6.72 -7.97 -3.85
CA PRO A 113 6.07 -6.93 -4.65
C PRO A 113 7.06 -5.90 -5.20
N ALA A 114 6.87 -5.46 -6.45
CA ALA A 114 7.75 -4.47 -7.09
C ALA A 114 7.84 -3.15 -6.29
N ASN A 115 6.73 -2.77 -5.64
CA ASN A 115 6.60 -1.59 -4.78
C ASN A 115 6.84 -1.90 -3.28
N GLN A 116 7.46 -3.04 -2.94
CA GLN A 116 7.80 -3.41 -1.55
C GLN A 116 8.69 -2.36 -0.86
N ALA A 117 9.68 -1.81 -1.56
CA ALA A 117 10.57 -0.79 -1.00
C ALA A 117 9.82 0.51 -0.67
N ASP A 118 8.91 0.93 -1.56
CA ASP A 118 8.07 2.10 -1.36
C ASP A 118 7.11 1.91 -0.17
N PHE A 119 6.47 0.75 -0.08
CA PHE A 119 5.66 0.37 1.08
C PHE A 119 6.43 0.46 2.40
N LEU A 120 7.66 -0.09 2.46
CA LEU A 120 8.49 -0.02 3.66
C LEU A 120 8.88 1.42 4.01
N ALA A 121 9.23 2.23 3.01
CA ALA A 121 9.57 3.64 3.20
C ALA A 121 8.37 4.43 3.75
N SER A 122 7.17 4.19 3.21
CA SER A 122 5.91 4.77 3.70
C SER A 122 5.64 4.42 5.16
N ILE A 123 5.74 3.13 5.54
CA ILE A 123 5.59 2.70 6.94
C ILE A 123 6.62 3.36 7.85
N GLY A 124 7.88 3.46 7.41
CA GLY A 124 8.98 4.04 8.17
C GLY A 124 8.74 5.51 8.54
N ARG A 125 8.12 6.27 7.64
CA ARG A 125 7.73 7.68 7.86
C ARG A 125 6.46 7.82 8.71
N HIS A 126 5.61 6.78 8.77
CA HIS A 126 4.32 6.87 9.46
C HIS A 126 4.49 6.90 11.00
N PRO A 127 4.02 7.94 11.71
CA PRO A 127 4.29 8.14 13.14
C PRO A 127 3.78 6.98 14.00
N LYS A 128 2.58 6.46 13.67
CA LYS A 128 1.91 5.37 14.39
C LYS A 128 2.36 3.95 14.00
N TYR A 129 2.68 3.71 12.74
CA TYR A 129 2.82 2.35 12.19
C TYR A 129 4.26 1.91 11.96
N ARG A 130 5.24 2.81 12.01
CA ARG A 130 6.67 2.47 11.95
C ARG A 130 7.10 1.34 12.88
N LYS A 131 6.43 1.18 14.03
CA LYS A 131 6.68 0.08 14.98
C LYS A 131 6.39 -1.32 14.42
N ALA A 132 5.70 -1.45 13.28
CA ALA A 132 5.56 -2.73 12.60
C ALA A 132 6.90 -3.23 12.04
N LEU A 133 7.78 -2.32 11.60
CA LEU A 133 9.08 -2.66 11.01
C LEU A 133 10.06 -3.28 12.00
N SER A 134 9.95 -2.88 13.27
CA SER A 134 10.79 -3.39 14.36
C SER A 134 10.25 -4.66 15.01
N ALA A 135 9.06 -5.13 14.61
CA ALA A 135 8.51 -6.37 15.14
C ALA A 135 9.33 -7.58 14.65
N LYS A 136 9.84 -8.37 15.60
CA LYS A 136 10.62 -9.58 15.29
C LYS A 136 9.75 -10.72 14.74
N GLN A 137 8.51 -10.81 15.22
CA GLN A 137 7.55 -11.88 14.94
C GLN A 137 6.21 -11.31 14.46
N ALA A 138 5.47 -12.10 13.67
CA ALA A 138 4.14 -11.75 13.14
C ALA A 138 3.04 -11.88 14.20
N THR A 139 3.16 -11.10 15.28
CA THR A 139 2.12 -11.04 16.32
C THR A 139 0.86 -10.39 15.78
N VAL A 140 -0.29 -10.69 16.40
CA VAL A 140 -1.59 -10.08 16.04
C VAL A 140 -1.51 -8.56 15.99
N GLN A 141 -0.81 -7.93 16.94
CA GLN A 141 -0.64 -6.48 16.96
C GLN A 141 0.24 -5.98 15.81
N ALA A 142 1.34 -6.68 15.50
CA ALA A 142 2.26 -6.31 14.43
C ALA A 142 1.57 -6.43 13.05
N VAL A 143 0.88 -7.53 12.80
CA VAL A 143 0.11 -7.76 11.57
C VAL A 143 -1.00 -6.72 11.42
N ALA A 144 -1.80 -6.48 12.47
CA ALA A 144 -2.84 -5.45 12.41
C ALA A 144 -2.27 -4.04 12.14
N ARG A 145 -1.07 -3.72 12.64
CA ARG A 145 -0.39 -2.45 12.31
C ARG A 145 0.06 -2.42 10.85
N LYS A 146 0.68 -3.50 10.34
CA LYS A 146 1.05 -3.64 8.92
C LYS A 146 -0.14 -3.40 8.01
N CYS A 147 -1.26 -4.09 8.25
CA CYS A 147 -2.44 -4.00 7.39
C CYS A 147 -3.00 -2.58 7.28
N LYS A 148 -3.10 -1.87 8.42
CA LYS A 148 -3.55 -0.47 8.45
C LYS A 148 -2.53 0.49 7.83
N ALA A 149 -1.24 0.18 7.94
CA ALA A 149 -0.21 0.93 7.24
C ALA A 149 -0.30 0.75 5.72
N GLY A 150 -0.69 -0.45 5.26
CA GLY A 150 -1.02 -0.72 3.86
C GLY A 150 -2.14 0.16 3.34
N LEU A 151 -3.23 0.32 4.09
CA LEU A 151 -4.33 1.23 3.72
C LEU A 151 -3.87 2.69 3.65
N ALA A 152 -3.11 3.14 4.64
CA ALA A 152 -2.57 4.50 4.65
C ALA A 152 -1.60 4.75 3.48
N TRP A 153 -0.75 3.78 3.18
CA TRP A 153 0.19 3.83 2.06
C TRP A 153 -0.54 3.86 0.72
N ALA A 154 -1.49 2.96 0.49
CA ALA A 154 -2.29 2.93 -0.74
C ALA A 154 -3.03 4.25 -0.97
N ALA A 155 -3.66 4.79 0.08
CA ALA A 155 -4.31 6.09 0.02
C ALA A 155 -3.34 7.22 -0.35
N GLY A 156 -2.16 7.28 0.29
CA GLY A 156 -1.14 8.29 0.01
C GLY A 156 -0.47 8.14 -1.36
N ALA A 157 -0.39 6.91 -1.89
CA ALA A 157 0.18 6.61 -3.20
C ALA A 157 -0.83 6.75 -4.35
N GLY A 158 -2.11 7.04 -4.05
CA GLY A 158 -3.17 7.12 -5.06
C GLY A 158 -3.54 5.77 -5.68
N MET A 159 -3.29 4.67 -4.98
CA MET A 159 -3.70 3.32 -5.40
C MET A 159 -5.18 3.10 -5.07
N THR A 160 -5.91 2.32 -5.87
CA THR A 160 -7.27 1.91 -5.49
C THR A 160 -7.21 0.72 -4.56
N VAL A 161 -8.00 0.77 -3.49
CA VAL A 161 -8.24 -0.35 -2.58
C VAL A 161 -9.67 -0.85 -2.79
N HIS A 162 -9.79 -2.07 -3.29
CA HIS A 162 -11.05 -2.82 -3.38
C HIS A 162 -11.30 -3.55 -2.07
N PHE A 163 -12.25 -3.06 -1.26
CA PHE A 163 -12.58 -3.65 0.03
C PHE A 163 -13.82 -4.54 -0.09
N VAL A 164 -13.62 -5.86 -0.08
CA VAL A 164 -14.67 -6.87 -0.18
C VAL A 164 -15.37 -7.06 1.16
N LEU A 165 -16.69 -6.89 1.18
CA LEU A 165 -17.54 -6.96 2.38
C LEU A 165 -18.34 -8.26 2.52
N ASP A 166 -18.23 -9.19 1.56
CA ASP A 166 -18.95 -10.46 1.58
C ASP A 166 -18.66 -11.28 2.83
N GLN A 167 -19.72 -11.86 3.40
CA GLN A 167 -19.69 -12.69 4.61
C GLN A 167 -19.04 -12.01 5.84
N LEU A 168 -18.81 -10.70 5.79
CA LEU A 168 -18.33 -9.95 6.93
C LEU A 168 -19.51 -9.62 7.85
N ASP A 169 -19.48 -10.17 9.07
CA ASP A 169 -20.45 -9.83 10.11
C ASP A 169 -20.23 -8.39 10.59
N MET A 170 -21.02 -7.46 10.05
CA MET A 170 -20.94 -6.04 10.39
C MET A 170 -21.27 -5.76 11.85
N VAL A 171 -22.14 -6.54 12.47
CA VAL A 171 -22.48 -6.39 13.89
C VAL A 171 -21.25 -6.69 14.74
N GLN A 172 -20.55 -7.79 14.48
CA GLN A 172 -19.29 -8.12 15.16
C GLN A 172 -18.19 -7.09 14.90
N VAL A 173 -18.09 -6.56 13.67
CA VAL A 173 -17.12 -5.51 13.34
C VAL A 173 -17.38 -4.25 14.17
N VAL A 174 -18.62 -3.77 14.23
CA VAL A 174 -18.98 -2.54 14.93
C VAL A 174 -18.86 -2.71 16.45
N SER A 175 -19.44 -3.78 17.00
CA SER A 175 -19.41 -4.08 18.45
C SER A 175 -18.03 -4.52 18.96
N LYS A 176 -17.07 -4.81 18.07
CA LYS A 176 -15.76 -5.41 18.41
C LYS A 176 -15.91 -6.75 19.15
N ALA A 177 -16.97 -7.49 18.84
CA ALA A 177 -17.37 -8.71 19.54
C ALA A 177 -17.01 -9.99 18.76
N HIS A 178 -16.11 -9.92 17.78
CA HIS A 178 -15.70 -11.11 17.04
C HIS A 178 -15.14 -12.15 18.03
N PRO A 179 -15.42 -13.46 17.90
CA PRO A 179 -14.93 -14.47 18.85
C PRO A 179 -13.41 -14.40 19.02
N ARG A 180 -12.72 -14.14 17.90
CA ARG A 180 -11.29 -13.85 17.94
C ARG A 180 -10.99 -12.57 18.71
N ASP A 181 -11.73 -11.46 18.63
CA ASP A 181 -11.39 -10.21 19.34
C ASP A 181 -11.19 -10.37 20.88
N ARG A 182 -11.72 -11.45 21.50
CA ARG A 182 -11.44 -11.82 22.91
C ARG A 182 -10.02 -12.35 23.18
N GLU A 183 -9.39 -13.01 22.20
CA GLU A 183 -8.05 -13.61 22.30
C GLU A 183 -7.03 -13.03 21.27
N ALA A 184 -7.52 -12.56 20.12
CA ALA A 184 -6.83 -12.05 18.94
C ALA A 184 -7.73 -11.18 18.01
N LYS A 185 -7.35 -9.93 17.73
CA LYS A 185 -8.16 -9.01 16.90
C LYS A 185 -8.44 -9.53 15.47
N SER A 186 -9.67 -9.38 15.00
CA SER A 186 -10.02 -9.54 13.58
C SER A 186 -9.30 -8.48 12.74
N TYR A 187 -8.40 -8.91 11.84
CA TYR A 187 -7.66 -7.99 10.97
C TYR A 187 -8.60 -7.18 10.08
N THR A 188 -9.48 -7.86 9.34
CA THR A 188 -10.49 -7.20 8.48
C THR A 188 -11.41 -6.27 9.25
N GLY A 189 -11.86 -6.65 10.46
CA GLY A 189 -12.64 -5.76 11.30
C GLY A 189 -11.85 -4.52 11.75
N CYS A 190 -10.58 -4.69 12.12
CA CYS A 190 -9.69 -3.58 12.47
C CYS A 190 -9.36 -2.66 11.28
N GLU A 191 -9.23 -3.22 10.09
CA GLU A 191 -9.04 -2.50 8.82
C GLU A 191 -10.28 -1.67 8.50
N LEU A 192 -11.48 -2.27 8.52
CA LEU A 192 -12.72 -1.55 8.20
C LEU A 192 -13.02 -0.44 9.22
N ARG A 193 -12.82 -0.72 10.52
CA ARG A 193 -12.87 0.31 11.57
C ARG A 193 -11.77 1.37 11.43
N TRP A 194 -10.65 1.07 10.79
CA TRP A 194 -9.66 2.08 10.45
C TRP A 194 -10.20 2.95 9.32
N VAL A 195 -10.74 2.37 8.25
CA VAL A 195 -11.32 3.15 7.15
C VAL A 195 -12.41 4.08 7.67
N TYR A 196 -13.35 3.58 8.48
CA TYR A 196 -14.39 4.41 9.09
C TYR A 196 -13.78 5.60 9.84
N ARG A 197 -12.78 5.40 10.70
CA ARG A 197 -12.15 6.48 11.49
C ARG A 197 -11.36 7.51 10.66
N ASN A 198 -11.08 7.20 9.40
CA ASN A 198 -10.40 8.09 8.46
C ASN A 198 -11.30 8.45 7.26
N ARG A 199 -12.61 8.19 7.34
CA ARG A 199 -13.56 8.39 6.22
C ARG A 199 -13.69 9.85 5.79
N HIS A 200 -13.20 10.77 6.60
CA HIS A 200 -13.15 12.20 6.36
C HIS A 200 -11.87 12.66 5.65
N ASP A 201 -10.83 11.81 5.60
CA ASP A 201 -9.60 12.10 4.87
C ASP A 201 -9.84 11.98 3.35
N PRO A 202 -9.63 13.05 2.56
CA PRO A 202 -9.83 13.01 1.12
C PRO A 202 -9.03 11.91 0.42
N ALA A 203 -7.79 11.64 0.84
CA ALA A 203 -6.98 10.60 0.23
C ALA A 203 -7.56 9.20 0.48
N VAL A 204 -8.12 8.97 1.66
CA VAL A 204 -8.78 7.70 2.00
C VAL A 204 -10.08 7.55 1.23
N ARG A 205 -10.91 8.60 1.18
CA ARG A 205 -12.13 8.62 0.37
C ARG A 205 -11.80 8.31 -1.08
N GLN A 206 -10.78 8.98 -1.62
CA GLN A 206 -10.28 8.86 -3.01
C GLN A 206 -9.54 7.57 -3.34
N ALA A 207 -9.25 6.71 -2.36
CA ALA A 207 -8.59 5.44 -2.61
C ALA A 207 -9.48 4.20 -2.43
N ILE A 208 -10.51 4.23 -1.58
CA ILE A 208 -11.15 3.00 -1.11
C ILE A 208 -12.54 2.80 -1.71
N GLN A 209 -12.75 1.73 -2.47
CA GLN A 209 -14.04 1.33 -3.01
C GLN A 209 -14.54 0.04 -2.33
N PHE A 210 -15.82 0.00 -1.96
CA PHE A 210 -16.43 -1.17 -1.34
C PHE A 210 -17.11 -2.06 -2.36
N TRP A 211 -17.06 -3.36 -2.12
CA TRP A 211 -17.66 -4.37 -2.98
C TRP A 211 -18.49 -5.36 -2.17
N ARG A 212 -19.59 -5.83 -2.77
CA ARG A 212 -20.41 -6.92 -2.26
C ARG A 212 -21.02 -7.68 -3.42
N ALA A 213 -20.95 -9.01 -3.39
CA ALA A 213 -21.48 -9.89 -4.44
C ALA A 213 -21.03 -9.48 -5.86
N GLY A 214 -19.76 -9.10 -6.02
CA GLY A 214 -19.18 -8.70 -7.30
C GLY A 214 -19.58 -7.31 -7.80
N ALA A 215 -20.39 -6.55 -7.05
CA ALA A 215 -20.81 -5.19 -7.43
C ALA A 215 -20.20 -4.13 -6.49
N PRO A 216 -19.86 -2.94 -7.01
CA PRO A 216 -19.44 -1.82 -6.17
C PRO A 216 -20.64 -1.25 -5.40
N ILE A 217 -20.41 -0.86 -4.15
CA ILE A 217 -21.45 -0.33 -3.27
C ILE A 217 -20.97 0.91 -2.52
N LEU A 218 -21.92 1.68 -1.98
CA LEU A 218 -21.65 2.76 -1.04
C LEU A 218 -20.94 2.24 0.23
N PRO A 219 -20.29 3.11 1.01
CA PRO A 219 -19.68 2.71 2.25
C PRO A 219 -20.68 2.10 3.23
N PRO A 220 -20.26 1.13 4.06
CA PRO A 220 -21.17 0.40 4.92
C PRO A 220 -21.79 1.25 6.05
N TRP A 221 -21.30 2.48 6.26
CA TRP A 221 -21.89 3.44 7.21
C TRP A 221 -22.86 4.42 6.54
N GLU A 222 -23.14 4.24 5.25
CA GLU A 222 -24.18 4.96 4.51
C GLU A 222 -25.32 3.99 4.16
N GLY A 223 -26.50 4.53 3.82
CA GLY A 223 -27.68 3.72 3.51
C GLY A 223 -28.10 2.79 4.64
N GLU A 224 -28.35 1.52 4.32
CA GLU A 224 -28.87 0.51 5.27
C GLU A 224 -27.99 0.30 6.50
N GLY A 225 -26.66 0.45 6.36
CA GLY A 225 -25.72 0.22 7.46
C GLY A 225 -25.50 1.43 8.36
N ALA A 226 -26.05 2.61 8.02
CA ALA A 226 -25.83 3.85 8.77
C ALA A 226 -26.25 3.74 10.24
N ARG A 227 -27.42 3.13 10.52
CA ARG A 227 -27.90 2.94 11.89
C ARG A 227 -26.98 2.05 12.72
N LEU A 228 -26.42 1.00 12.11
CA LEU A 228 -25.50 0.09 12.79
C LEU A 228 -24.19 0.82 13.12
N TRP A 229 -23.61 1.53 12.15
CA TRP A 229 -22.36 2.26 12.35
C TRP A 229 -22.48 3.47 13.27
N ALA A 230 -23.68 4.06 13.42
CA ALA A 230 -23.93 5.09 14.43
C ALA A 230 -23.69 4.61 15.87
N ALA A 231 -23.80 3.31 16.14
CA ALA A 231 -23.46 2.72 17.44
C ALA A 231 -21.95 2.53 17.65
N TYR A 232 -21.12 2.72 16.61
CA TYR A 232 -19.68 2.62 16.72
C TYR A 232 -19.07 3.94 17.18
N HIS A 233 -18.62 3.98 18.44
CA HIS A 233 -17.92 5.14 19.00
C HIS A 233 -16.39 4.91 18.98
N PRO A 234 -15.65 5.50 18.03
CA PRO A 234 -14.20 5.39 18.01
C PRO A 234 -13.57 6.23 19.14
N ALA A 235 -12.53 5.70 19.78
CA ALA A 235 -11.76 6.48 20.77
C ALA A 235 -11.04 7.69 20.16
N HIS A 236 -10.70 7.61 18.87
CA HIS A 236 -10.12 8.69 18.09
C HIS A 236 -10.64 8.62 16.66
N GLU A 237 -11.03 9.76 16.14
CA GLU A 237 -11.49 9.95 14.79
C GLU A 237 -10.67 11.06 14.14
N HIS A 238 -10.23 10.85 12.89
CA HIS A 238 -9.61 11.94 12.16
C HIS A 238 -10.71 12.92 11.79
N ALA A 239 -10.67 14.10 12.42
CA ALA A 239 -11.56 15.19 12.09
C ALA A 239 -11.39 15.56 10.61
N ASP A 240 -12.45 16.11 10.02
CA ASP A 240 -12.39 16.83 8.75
C ASP A 240 -11.28 17.88 8.86
N THR A 241 -10.11 17.56 8.33
CA THR A 241 -9.08 18.57 8.14
C THR A 241 -9.46 19.21 6.81
N PRO A 242 -10.01 20.44 6.78
CA PRO A 242 -10.26 21.11 5.52
C PRO A 242 -8.95 21.08 4.74
N ALA A 243 -9.02 20.65 3.49
CA ALA A 243 -7.86 20.41 2.63
C ALA A 243 -6.87 21.56 2.79
N ARG A 244 -5.85 21.35 3.63
CA ARG A 244 -4.72 22.25 3.68
C ARG A 244 -4.04 21.98 2.35
N PHE A 245 -4.20 22.92 1.41
CA PHE A 245 -3.19 23.17 0.41
C PHE A 245 -1.85 22.97 1.10
N PHE A 246 -1.12 21.93 0.72
CA PHE A 246 0.30 21.86 1.02
C PHE A 246 0.95 22.81 0.02
N PRO A 247 1.30 24.06 0.37
CA PRO A 247 2.44 24.64 -0.33
C PRO A 247 3.61 23.73 0.05
N SER A 248 4.31 23.25 -0.98
CA SER A 248 5.65 22.68 -0.88
C SER A 248 6.41 23.32 0.30
N LEU A 249 6.63 22.57 1.38
CA LEU A 249 7.59 22.94 2.42
C LEU A 249 9.00 22.53 1.97
N PHE A 250 9.43 23.10 0.84
CA PHE A 250 10.78 23.61 0.69
C PHE A 250 10.75 25.05 1.22
N ALA A 251 11.08 25.24 2.49
CA ALA A 251 11.49 26.55 3.00
C ALA A 251 12.34 26.36 4.26
N CYS A 252 13.66 26.36 4.02
CA CYS A 252 14.68 26.99 4.84
C CYS A 252 14.41 27.11 6.36
N TRP A 253 15.10 26.31 7.17
CA TRP A 253 15.50 26.75 8.51
C TRP A 253 17.02 26.75 8.58
N SER A 254 17.59 27.91 8.23
CA SER A 254 18.90 28.34 8.70
C SER A 254 18.69 29.24 9.92
N ARG A 255 19.25 28.81 11.06
CA ARG A 255 20.17 29.58 11.91
C ARG A 255 20.73 28.65 12.97
#